data_AF-A0A317CAG2-F1
#
_entry.id   AF-A0A317CAG2-F1
#
_cell.length_a   1.000
_cell.length_b   1.000
_cell.length_c   1.000
_cell.angle_alpha   90.00
_cell.angle_beta   90.00
_cell.angle_gamma   90.00
#
_symmetry.space_group_name_H-M   'P 1'
#
loop_
_entity.id
_entity.type
_entity.pdbx_description
1 polymer ?
#
loop_
_entity_poly.entity_id
_entity_poly.type
_entity_poly.pdbx_seq_one_letter_code
_entity_poly.pdbx_strand_id
1 'polypeptide(L)'
;MARTVRKNFTDSQKSEIFVRDRGICAFSGKSLWLPDYGFSPTFDIDWVDHILPASKGGGNEIENGICASSFYNSKKSNNSRDTGYLFHSGRPTLEFYKHFEVVPIEVVDHLLRFSEAAVSDWYLNRALSRLMYGLEWIVYLENGTRYVRDDKYYAKSSLKMLNTWRKKSKNDASLEERGLISVDISEDQKLLLSFRELETEADILDFMQAHYIWFGNGLSAVNELASAETAQELQNVVSKYRSLPKVPNRVVNMLTDNLTRLSGNFGYAESDI
;
A
#
# COMPACT_ATOMS: atom_id res chain seq x y z
N MET A 1 -29.13 22.56 15.52
CA MET A 1 -28.88 21.67 14.35
C MET A 1 -28.39 20.33 14.87
N ALA A 2 -29.12 19.25 14.60
CA ALA A 2 -28.66 17.90 14.95
C ALA A 2 -27.45 17.55 14.08
N ARG A 3 -26.33 17.21 14.71
CA ARG A 3 -25.12 16.77 14.02
C ARG A 3 -25.41 15.39 13.44
N THR A 4 -25.71 15.30 12.15
CA THR A 4 -25.94 14.02 11.47
C THR A 4 -24.70 13.15 11.68
N VAL A 5 -24.85 12.05 12.41
CA VAL A 5 -23.75 11.12 12.67
C VAL A 5 -23.26 10.61 11.31
N ARG A 6 -21.99 10.84 11.00
CA ARG A 6 -21.39 10.38 9.75
C ARG A 6 -21.52 8.86 9.70
N LYS A 7 -22.31 8.37 8.74
CA LYS A 7 -22.43 6.95 8.44
C LYS A 7 -21.07 6.50 7.89
N ASN A 8 -20.38 5.61 8.62
CA ASN A 8 -19.09 5.04 8.23
C ASN A 8 -19.27 3.57 7.91
N PHE A 9 -18.52 3.03 6.93
CA PHE A 9 -18.50 1.60 6.65
C PHE A 9 -17.98 0.81 7.85
N THR A 10 -18.66 -0.30 8.16
CA THR A 10 -18.18 -1.29 9.13
C THR A 10 -17.01 -2.09 8.56
N ASP A 11 -16.25 -2.78 9.42
CA ASP A 11 -15.14 -3.61 8.96
C ASP A 11 -15.60 -4.76 8.03
N SER A 12 -16.80 -5.33 8.25
CA SER A 12 -17.38 -6.31 7.31
C SER A 12 -17.58 -5.69 5.93
N GLN A 13 -18.23 -4.53 5.88
CA GLN A 13 -18.47 -3.83 4.62
C GLN A 13 -17.17 -3.45 3.91
N LYS A 14 -16.15 -3.03 4.66
CA LYS A 14 -14.83 -2.72 4.09
C LYS A 14 -14.18 -3.96 3.48
N SER A 15 -14.26 -5.10 4.15
CA SER A 15 -13.73 -6.36 3.61
C SER A 15 -14.45 -6.81 2.33
N GLU A 16 -15.76 -6.61 2.26
CA GLU A 16 -16.56 -6.90 1.05
C GLU A 16 -16.19 -5.96 -0.10
N ILE A 17 -16.04 -4.66 0.18
CA ILE A 17 -15.60 -3.67 -0.82
C ILE A 17 -14.19 -3.98 -1.31
N PHE A 18 -13.28 -4.37 -0.41
CA PHE A 18 -11.91 -4.77 -0.77
C PHE A 18 -11.88 -5.95 -1.74
N VAL A 19 -12.67 -6.99 -1.48
CA VAL A 19 -12.78 -8.15 -2.38
C VAL A 19 -13.42 -7.74 -3.71
N ARG A 20 -14.55 -7.02 -3.67
CA ARG A 20 -15.26 -6.57 -4.87
C ARG A 20 -14.37 -5.73 -5.78
N ASP A 21 -13.62 -4.80 -5.19
CA ASP A 21 -12.69 -3.93 -5.92
C ASP A 21 -11.34 -4.58 -6.19
N ARG A 22 -11.15 -5.86 -5.83
CA ARG A 22 -9.92 -6.62 -6.05
C ARG A 22 -8.69 -5.96 -5.44
N GLY A 23 -8.85 -5.32 -4.28
CA GLY A 23 -7.74 -4.69 -3.56
C GLY A 23 -7.03 -3.58 -4.33
N ILE A 24 -7.65 -2.98 -5.34
CA ILE A 24 -7.05 -1.92 -6.16
C ILE A 24 -7.55 -0.53 -5.73
N CYS A 25 -6.71 0.48 -5.85
CA CYS A 25 -7.13 1.87 -5.69
C CYS A 25 -8.01 2.31 -6.87
N ALA A 26 -9.26 2.67 -6.57
CA ALA A 26 -10.23 3.21 -7.52
C ALA A 26 -9.73 4.45 -8.27
N PHE A 27 -8.82 5.24 -7.70
CA PHE A 27 -8.36 6.51 -8.29
C PHE A 27 -7.05 6.40 -9.07
N SER A 28 -6.30 5.31 -8.94
CA SER A 28 -4.96 5.23 -9.52
C SER A 28 -4.58 3.87 -10.10
N GLY A 29 -5.35 2.82 -9.83
CA GLY A 29 -4.96 1.45 -10.22
C GLY A 29 -3.82 0.88 -9.36
N LYS A 30 -3.34 1.61 -8.34
CA LYS A 30 -2.29 1.12 -7.43
C LYS A 30 -2.82 -0.07 -6.63
N SER A 31 -2.05 -1.16 -6.56
CA SER A 31 -2.31 -2.30 -5.66
C SER A 31 -2.36 -1.80 -4.20
N LEU A 32 -3.37 -2.18 -3.44
CA LEU A 32 -3.48 -1.91 -2.00
C LEU A 32 -3.15 -3.16 -1.17
N TRP A 33 -2.60 -4.20 -1.82
CA TRP A 33 -2.15 -5.42 -1.18
C TRP A 33 -0.72 -5.28 -0.67
N LEU A 34 -0.57 -5.17 0.65
CA LEU A 34 0.71 -4.90 1.30
C LEU A 34 1.81 -5.94 1.04
N PRO A 35 1.51 -7.24 0.87
CA PRO A 35 2.51 -8.21 0.43
C PRO A 35 3.21 -7.84 -0.90
N ASP A 36 2.55 -7.10 -1.80
CA ASP A 36 3.20 -6.62 -3.05
C ASP A 36 4.27 -5.52 -2.80
N TYR A 37 4.36 -5.00 -1.57
CA TYR A 37 5.27 -3.91 -1.20
C TYR A 37 6.46 -4.34 -0.35
N GLY A 38 6.36 -5.50 0.33
CA GLY A 38 7.32 -5.87 1.37
C GLY A 38 7.44 -4.75 2.40
N PHE A 39 8.67 -4.41 2.81
CA PHE A 39 8.91 -3.33 3.78
C PHE A 39 9.04 -1.94 3.14
N SER A 40 8.63 -1.77 1.88
CA SER A 40 8.73 -0.48 1.19
C SER A 40 7.91 0.62 1.89
N PRO A 41 8.47 1.84 2.10
CA PRO A 41 7.72 2.98 2.61
C PRO A 41 6.74 3.55 1.56
N THR A 42 6.80 3.08 0.31
CA THR A 42 5.89 3.53 -0.76
C THR A 42 4.57 2.77 -0.77
N PHE A 43 4.32 1.92 0.23
CA PHE A 43 3.04 1.25 0.41
C PHE A 43 1.89 2.27 0.52
N ASP A 44 0.69 1.81 0.26
CA ASP A 44 -0.51 2.61 0.49
C ASP A 44 -1.54 1.74 1.17
N ILE A 45 -2.28 2.31 2.11
CA ILE A 45 -3.28 1.53 2.84
C ILE A 45 -4.58 1.51 2.07
N ASP A 46 -5.28 0.39 2.17
CA ASP A 46 -6.67 0.37 1.76
C ASP A 46 -7.46 1.30 2.68
N TRP A 47 -8.12 2.27 2.04
CA TRP A 47 -9.03 3.20 2.67
C TRP A 47 -10.36 3.14 1.92
N VAL A 48 -11.36 2.57 2.56
CA VAL A 48 -12.70 2.54 2.00
C VAL A 48 -13.37 3.88 2.24
N ASP A 49 -13.78 4.55 1.17
CA ASP A 49 -14.52 5.81 1.22
C ASP A 49 -15.77 5.75 0.34
N HIS A 50 -16.62 6.75 0.52
CA HIS A 50 -17.85 6.90 -0.24
C HIS A 50 -17.59 7.50 -1.63
N ILE A 51 -18.24 6.95 -2.66
CA ILE A 51 -18.32 7.55 -3.99
C ILE A 51 -19.05 8.88 -3.87
N LEU A 52 -20.33 8.83 -3.45
CA LEU A 52 -21.14 9.97 -3.06
C LEU A 52 -20.91 10.24 -1.57
N PRO A 53 -20.31 11.39 -1.20
CA PRO A 53 -20.04 11.69 0.20
C PRO A 53 -21.31 11.67 1.06
N ALA A 54 -21.17 11.21 2.31
CA ALA A 54 -22.27 11.25 3.28
C ALA A 54 -22.87 12.66 3.48
N SER A 55 -22.05 13.71 3.34
CA SER A 55 -22.50 15.10 3.39
C SER A 55 -23.41 15.52 2.23
N LYS A 56 -23.42 14.75 1.14
CA LYS A 56 -24.28 14.93 -0.04
C LYS A 56 -25.39 13.87 -0.12
N GLY A 57 -25.65 13.15 0.98
CA GLY A 57 -26.72 12.16 1.07
C GLY A 57 -26.32 10.73 0.69
N GLY A 58 -25.04 10.45 0.43
CA GLY A 58 -24.58 9.08 0.21
C GLY A 58 -24.71 8.22 1.48
N GLY A 59 -25.08 6.95 1.31
CA GLY A 59 -25.23 6.02 2.43
C GLY A 59 -24.04 5.06 2.55
N ASN A 60 -24.22 4.03 3.37
CA ASN A 60 -23.21 3.01 3.66
C ASN A 60 -23.46 1.70 2.90
N GLU A 61 -24.31 1.72 1.89
CA GLU A 61 -24.47 0.64 0.93
C GLU A 61 -23.12 0.31 0.27
N ILE A 62 -22.85 -0.97 0.04
CA ILE A 62 -21.57 -1.46 -0.49
C ILE A 62 -21.27 -0.79 -1.83
N GLU A 63 -22.29 -0.58 -2.64
CA GLU A 63 -22.27 0.05 -3.95
C GLU A 63 -21.74 1.49 -3.91
N ASN A 64 -21.97 2.20 -2.80
CA ASN A 64 -21.45 3.56 -2.61
C ASN A 64 -20.05 3.56 -1.98
N GLY A 65 -19.48 2.41 -1.63
CA GLY A 65 -18.11 2.30 -1.16
C GLY A 65 -17.14 2.03 -2.30
N ILE A 66 -15.89 2.48 -2.17
CA ILE A 66 -14.77 2.15 -3.06
C ILE A 66 -13.49 1.95 -2.26
N CYS A 67 -12.61 1.07 -2.73
CA CYS A 67 -11.23 1.02 -2.26
C CYS A 67 -10.43 2.20 -2.80
N ALA A 68 -9.87 3.01 -1.91
CA ALA A 68 -8.99 4.10 -2.27
C ALA A 68 -7.67 3.99 -1.52
N SER A 69 -6.60 4.47 -2.14
CA SER A 69 -5.36 4.75 -1.44
C SER A 69 -5.58 5.91 -0.47
N SER A 70 -4.93 5.92 0.69
CA SER A 70 -5.07 7.03 1.65
C SER A 70 -4.60 8.35 1.05
N PHE A 71 -3.55 8.31 0.23
CA PHE A 71 -3.03 9.48 -0.47
C PHE A 71 -4.05 10.05 -1.46
N TYR A 72 -4.55 9.24 -2.40
CA TYR A 72 -5.52 9.71 -3.40
C TYR A 72 -6.85 10.11 -2.77
N ASN A 73 -7.26 9.42 -1.70
CA ASN A 73 -8.45 9.80 -0.96
C ASN A 73 -8.30 11.17 -0.27
N SER A 74 -7.14 11.46 0.32
CA SER A 74 -6.87 12.79 0.89
C SER A 74 -6.90 13.88 -0.18
N LYS A 75 -6.38 13.62 -1.39
CA LYS A 75 -6.49 14.55 -2.53
C LYS A 75 -7.93 14.77 -2.97
N LYS A 76 -8.77 13.72 -3.06
CA LYS A 76 -10.21 13.86 -3.37
C LYS A 76 -10.92 14.71 -2.32
N SER A 77 -10.59 14.56 -1.04
CA SER A 77 -11.23 15.34 0.03
C SER A 77 -11.08 16.85 -0.16
N ASN A 78 -9.98 17.29 -0.80
CA ASN A 78 -9.73 18.69 -1.16
C ASN A 78 -10.48 19.14 -2.43
N ASN A 79 -11.03 18.23 -3.22
CA ASN A 79 -11.75 18.50 -4.46
C ASN A 79 -13.15 17.86 -4.46
N SER A 80 -14.03 18.32 -3.57
CA SER A 80 -15.37 17.77 -3.30
C SER A 80 -16.34 17.64 -4.50
N ARG A 81 -15.96 18.12 -5.69
CA ARG A 81 -16.72 17.99 -6.94
C ARG A 81 -16.29 16.80 -7.79
N ASP A 82 -15.11 16.26 -7.54
CA ASP A 82 -14.60 15.13 -8.30
C ASP A 82 -15.17 13.81 -7.75
N THR A 83 -16.04 13.20 -8.55
CA THR A 83 -16.60 11.86 -8.31
C THR A 83 -16.05 10.85 -9.30
N GLY A 84 -15.09 11.25 -10.14
CA GLY A 84 -14.42 10.38 -11.07
C GLY A 84 -13.61 9.33 -10.33
N TYR A 85 -13.71 8.10 -10.79
CA TYR A 85 -12.85 6.99 -10.38
C TYR A 85 -12.50 6.18 -11.63
N LEU A 86 -11.26 5.72 -11.66
CA LEU A 86 -10.68 4.97 -12.78
C LEU A 86 -11.04 3.48 -12.71
N PHE A 87 -11.29 2.95 -11.51
CA PHE A 87 -11.65 1.55 -11.30
C PHE A 87 -12.84 1.40 -10.36
N HIS A 88 -13.68 0.41 -10.62
CA HIS A 88 -14.75 0.00 -9.73
C HIS A 88 -15.10 -1.47 -9.96
N SER A 89 -15.38 -2.20 -8.87
CA SER A 89 -15.69 -3.64 -8.93
C SER A 89 -14.64 -4.45 -9.69
N GLY A 90 -13.36 -4.09 -9.51
CA GLY A 90 -12.23 -4.76 -10.14
C GLY A 90 -12.12 -4.55 -11.66
N ARG A 91 -12.72 -3.49 -12.21
CA ARG A 91 -12.70 -3.18 -13.64
C ARG A 91 -12.38 -1.71 -13.92
N PRO A 92 -11.65 -1.39 -15.02
CA PRO A 92 -11.50 -0.02 -15.48
C PRO A 92 -12.86 0.59 -15.86
N THR A 93 -13.05 1.87 -15.55
CA THR A 93 -14.25 2.63 -15.91
C THR A 93 -14.10 3.33 -17.25
N LEU A 94 -15.19 3.96 -17.73
CA LEU A 94 -15.12 4.85 -18.88
C LEU A 94 -14.08 5.97 -18.71
N GLU A 95 -13.96 6.52 -17.51
CA GLU A 95 -13.00 7.60 -17.22
C GLU A 95 -11.55 7.11 -17.35
N PHE A 96 -11.26 5.86 -17.00
CA PHE A 96 -9.95 5.27 -17.28
C PHE A 96 -9.63 5.29 -18.77
N TYR A 97 -10.52 4.74 -19.62
CA TYR A 97 -10.26 4.63 -21.05
C TYR A 97 -10.18 5.98 -21.77
N LYS A 98 -10.89 7.01 -21.28
CA LYS A 98 -10.76 8.38 -21.79
C LYS A 98 -9.38 9.00 -21.55
N HIS A 99 -8.67 8.57 -20.51
CA HIS A 99 -7.42 9.20 -20.07
C HIS A 99 -6.16 8.37 -20.34
N PHE A 100 -6.26 7.05 -20.26
CA PHE A 100 -5.10 6.16 -20.33
C PHE A 100 -5.13 5.18 -21.50
N GLU A 101 -6.30 4.96 -22.12
CA GLU A 101 -6.56 4.04 -23.24
C GLU A 101 -6.28 2.55 -22.96
N VAL A 102 -5.11 2.22 -22.42
CA VAL A 102 -4.61 0.87 -22.21
C VAL A 102 -4.36 0.61 -20.73
N VAL A 103 -4.82 -0.53 -20.23
CA VAL A 103 -4.58 -0.96 -18.85
C VAL A 103 -3.14 -1.48 -18.73
N PRO A 104 -2.31 -0.94 -17.80
CA PRO A 104 -0.96 -1.45 -17.57
C PRO A 104 -0.95 -2.93 -17.20
N ILE A 105 0.07 -3.67 -17.64
CA ILE A 105 0.14 -5.13 -17.42
C ILE A 105 0.17 -5.48 -15.94
N GLU A 106 0.82 -4.66 -15.12
CA GLU A 106 0.92 -4.85 -13.67
C GLU A 106 -0.44 -4.73 -12.99
N VAL A 107 -1.32 -3.89 -13.54
CA VAL A 107 -2.71 -3.76 -13.08
C VAL A 107 -3.51 -5.00 -13.48
N VAL A 108 -3.34 -5.50 -14.72
CA VAL A 108 -4.00 -6.72 -15.18
C VAL A 108 -3.59 -7.91 -14.31
N ASP A 109 -2.30 -8.10 -14.06
CA ASP A 109 -1.77 -9.19 -13.24
C ASP A 109 -2.32 -9.13 -11.80
N HIS A 110 -2.40 -7.94 -11.22
CA HIS A 110 -3.03 -7.75 -9.91
C HIS A 110 -4.51 -8.12 -9.93
N LEU A 111 -5.29 -7.60 -10.89
CA LEU A 111 -6.72 -7.89 -11.00
C LEU A 111 -6.98 -9.39 -11.24
N LEU A 112 -6.13 -10.09 -11.97
CA LEU A 112 -6.26 -11.53 -12.18
C LEU A 112 -5.97 -12.32 -10.90
N ARG A 113 -4.86 -12.03 -10.21
CA ARG A 113 -4.56 -12.67 -8.90
C ARG A 113 -5.69 -12.48 -7.90
N PHE A 114 -6.26 -11.28 -7.85
CA PHE A 114 -7.30 -10.92 -6.90
C PHE A 114 -8.71 -11.39 -7.28
N SER A 115 -8.88 -12.22 -8.32
CA SER A 115 -10.19 -12.81 -8.63
C SER A 115 -10.65 -13.78 -7.52
N GLU A 116 -9.71 -14.40 -6.82
CA GLU A 116 -9.95 -15.37 -5.74
C GLU A 116 -9.79 -14.75 -4.34
N ALA A 117 -9.81 -13.41 -4.24
CA ALA A 117 -9.72 -12.74 -2.95
C ALA A 117 -10.93 -13.07 -2.07
N ALA A 118 -10.68 -13.27 -0.77
CA ALA A 118 -11.67 -13.56 0.25
C ALA A 118 -11.75 -12.42 1.26
N VAL A 119 -12.89 -12.30 1.95
CA VAL A 119 -13.12 -11.25 2.95
C VAL A 119 -12.11 -11.32 4.10
N SER A 120 -11.55 -12.50 4.37
CA SER A 120 -10.52 -12.69 5.38
C SER A 120 -9.24 -11.91 5.02
N ASP A 121 -8.86 -11.85 3.74
CA ASP A 121 -7.59 -11.26 3.28
C ASP A 121 -7.48 -9.78 3.65
N TRP A 122 -8.59 -9.06 3.64
CA TRP A 122 -8.65 -7.68 4.10
C TRP A 122 -8.15 -7.53 5.54
N TYR A 123 -8.46 -8.47 6.43
CA TYR A 123 -8.00 -8.42 7.82
C TYR A 123 -6.50 -8.69 7.94
N LEU A 124 -5.92 -9.55 7.10
CA LEU A 124 -4.47 -9.72 7.04
C LEU A 124 -3.81 -8.44 6.51
N ASN A 125 -4.32 -7.88 5.42
CA ASN A 125 -3.85 -6.61 4.88
C ASN A 125 -3.90 -5.51 5.95
N ARG A 126 -4.97 -5.47 6.73
CA ARG A 126 -5.12 -4.52 7.83
C ARG A 126 -4.11 -4.76 8.95
N ALA A 127 -3.84 -6.02 9.32
CA ALA A 127 -2.83 -6.35 10.30
C ALA A 127 -1.44 -5.88 9.85
N LEU A 128 -1.07 -6.14 8.59
CA LEU A 128 0.17 -5.65 7.97
C LEU A 128 0.22 -4.12 7.94
N SER A 129 -0.89 -3.43 7.65
CA SER A 129 -0.89 -1.96 7.64
C SER A 129 -0.56 -1.37 9.02
N ARG A 130 -1.02 -2.02 10.10
CA ARG A 130 -0.72 -1.63 11.47
C ARG A 130 0.73 -1.93 11.83
N LEU A 131 1.28 -3.05 11.34
CA LEU A 131 2.70 -3.36 11.44
C LEU A 131 3.54 -2.25 10.79
N MET A 132 3.23 -1.88 9.54
CA MET A 132 3.98 -0.86 8.80
C MET A 132 3.98 0.49 9.52
N TYR A 133 2.87 0.90 10.13
CA TYR A 133 2.82 2.10 10.97
C TYR A 133 3.67 1.99 12.25
N GLY A 134 3.82 0.78 12.80
CA GLY A 134 4.74 0.53 13.91
C GLY A 134 6.20 0.70 13.49
N LEU A 135 6.59 0.19 12.31
CA LEU A 135 7.94 0.39 11.77
C LEU A 135 8.22 1.87 11.51
N GLU A 136 7.27 2.57 10.90
CA GLU A 136 7.35 4.01 10.65
C GLU A 136 7.52 4.79 11.97
N TRP A 137 6.77 4.43 13.01
CA TRP A 137 6.90 5.05 14.32
C TRP A 137 8.31 4.89 14.92
N ILE A 138 8.91 3.69 14.82
CA ILE A 138 10.29 3.45 15.31
C ILE A 138 11.26 4.38 14.60
N VAL A 139 11.19 4.44 13.26
CA VAL A 139 12.06 5.32 12.45
C VAL A 139 11.88 6.79 12.82
N TYR A 140 10.65 7.25 13.04
CA TYR A 140 10.43 8.64 13.46
C TYR A 140 10.92 8.91 14.89
N LEU A 141 10.81 7.95 15.79
CA LEU A 141 11.33 8.07 17.15
C LEU A 141 12.85 8.23 17.15
N GLU A 142 13.56 7.44 16.35
CA GLU A 142 15.03 7.56 16.18
C GLU A 142 15.43 8.93 15.63
N ASN A 143 14.58 9.54 14.80
CA ASN A 143 14.75 10.88 14.28
C ASN A 143 14.22 11.99 15.21
N GLY A 144 13.91 11.66 16.47
CA GLY A 144 13.50 12.61 17.49
C GLY A 144 12.03 13.05 17.44
N THR A 145 11.22 12.47 16.55
CA THR A 145 9.79 12.78 16.42
C THR A 145 8.96 11.80 17.24
N ARG A 146 8.14 12.31 18.17
CA ARG A 146 7.25 11.50 19.01
C ARG A 146 5.79 11.71 18.62
N TYR A 147 5.10 10.60 18.36
CA TYR A 147 3.65 10.57 18.16
C TYR A 147 2.92 10.03 19.38
N VAL A 148 1.62 10.33 19.47
CA VAL A 148 0.74 9.90 20.56
C VAL A 148 0.56 8.38 20.61
N ARG A 149 0.52 7.73 19.44
CA ARG A 149 0.46 6.26 19.33
C ARG A 149 1.89 5.72 19.27
N ASP A 150 2.18 4.71 20.06
CA ASP A 150 3.47 4.04 20.16
C ASP A 150 3.50 2.68 19.45
N ASP A 151 4.67 2.05 19.45
CA ASP A 151 4.86 0.67 18.97
C ASP A 151 3.89 -0.33 19.63
N LYS A 152 3.68 -0.24 20.94
CA LYS A 152 2.73 -1.11 21.67
C LYS A 152 1.30 -0.96 21.17
N TYR A 153 0.86 0.26 20.90
CA TYR A 153 -0.45 0.51 20.30
C TYR A 153 -0.56 -0.21 18.95
N TYR A 154 0.45 -0.06 18.09
CA TYR A 154 0.44 -0.68 16.77
C TYR A 154 0.51 -2.20 16.86
N ALA A 155 1.37 -2.77 17.72
CA ALA A 155 1.46 -4.21 17.94
C ALA A 155 0.11 -4.83 18.39
N LYS A 156 -0.55 -4.23 19.39
CA LYS A 156 -1.90 -4.64 19.83
C LYS A 156 -2.94 -4.55 18.71
N SER A 157 -2.89 -3.47 17.93
CA SER A 157 -3.82 -3.26 16.82
C SER A 157 -3.61 -4.29 15.70
N SER A 158 -2.35 -4.58 15.37
CA SER A 158 -1.97 -5.61 14.40
C SER A 158 -2.43 -6.99 14.86
N LEU A 159 -2.13 -7.37 16.11
CA LEU A 159 -2.51 -8.66 16.68
C LEU A 159 -4.02 -8.90 16.64
N LYS A 160 -4.81 -7.87 16.97
CA LYS A 160 -6.28 -7.94 16.91
C LYS A 160 -6.76 -8.30 15.50
N MET A 161 -6.20 -7.66 14.47
CA MET A 161 -6.57 -7.91 13.07
C MET A 161 -6.07 -9.27 12.59
N LEU A 162 -4.85 -9.67 12.96
CA LEU A 162 -4.27 -10.97 12.64
C LEU A 162 -5.08 -12.12 13.23
N ASN A 163 -5.50 -12.01 14.49
CA ASN A 163 -6.38 -12.98 15.14
C ASN A 163 -7.78 -13.03 14.50
N THR A 164 -8.25 -11.92 13.93
CA THR A 164 -9.51 -11.90 13.18
C THR A 164 -9.36 -12.60 11.83
N TRP A 165 -8.25 -12.35 11.12
CA TRP A 165 -7.90 -13.07 9.90
C TRP A 165 -7.84 -14.58 10.14
N ARG A 166 -7.03 -15.05 11.10
CA ARG A 166 -6.91 -16.48 11.46
C ARG A 166 -8.24 -17.17 11.73
N LYS A 167 -9.18 -16.47 12.35
CA LYS A 167 -10.52 -17.02 12.63
C LYS A 167 -11.37 -17.12 11.37
N LYS A 168 -11.26 -16.14 10.46
CA LYS A 168 -12.05 -16.06 9.22
C LYS A 168 -11.46 -16.91 8.10
N SER A 169 -10.14 -17.10 8.07
CA SER A 169 -9.43 -17.84 7.02
C SER A 169 -9.36 -19.35 7.24
N LYS A 170 -9.95 -19.89 8.31
CA LYS A 170 -9.85 -21.32 8.67
C LYS A 170 -10.23 -22.29 7.56
N ASN A 171 -11.15 -21.89 6.70
CA ASN A 171 -11.67 -22.72 5.61
C ASN A 171 -11.28 -22.19 4.24
N ASP A 172 -10.48 -21.11 4.18
CA ASP A 172 -10.01 -20.56 2.92
C ASP A 172 -8.80 -21.39 2.46
N ALA A 173 -8.67 -21.61 1.16
CA ALA A 173 -7.40 -22.06 0.60
C ALA A 173 -6.30 -21.04 0.91
N SER A 174 -5.04 -21.49 0.96
CA SER A 174 -3.90 -20.63 1.26
C SER A 174 -3.81 -19.45 0.28
N LEU A 175 -3.10 -18.38 0.68
CA LEU A 175 -2.89 -17.22 -0.19
C LEU A 175 -2.15 -17.63 -1.48
N GLU A 176 -1.23 -18.58 -1.34
CA GLU A 176 -0.43 -19.16 -2.39
C GLU A 176 -1.28 -19.99 -3.37
N GLU A 177 -2.14 -20.88 -2.86
CA GLU A 177 -3.05 -21.69 -3.70
C GLU A 177 -4.07 -20.81 -4.46
N ARG A 178 -4.50 -19.70 -3.85
CA ARG A 178 -5.40 -18.72 -4.49
C ARG A 178 -4.68 -17.72 -5.41
N GLY A 179 -3.36 -17.80 -5.52
CA GLY A 179 -2.58 -16.91 -6.39
C GLY A 179 -2.47 -15.46 -5.90
N LEU A 180 -2.78 -15.17 -4.63
CA LEU A 180 -2.69 -13.82 -4.06
C LEU A 180 -1.23 -13.38 -3.80
N ILE A 181 -0.30 -14.33 -3.75
CA ILE A 181 1.14 -14.08 -3.62
C ILE A 181 1.80 -14.34 -4.98
N SER A 182 2.67 -13.43 -5.40
CA SER A 182 3.48 -13.62 -6.62
C SER A 182 4.37 -14.87 -6.48
N VAL A 183 4.63 -15.56 -7.59
CA VAL A 183 5.53 -16.72 -7.61
C VAL A 183 6.97 -16.32 -7.24
N ASP A 184 7.38 -15.13 -7.70
CA ASP A 184 8.69 -14.56 -7.41
C ASP A 184 8.54 -13.39 -6.44
N ILE A 185 8.63 -13.69 -5.15
CA ILE A 185 8.66 -12.70 -4.07
C ILE A 185 10.08 -12.53 -3.52
N SER A 186 10.44 -11.28 -3.25
CA SER A 186 11.73 -10.90 -2.67
C SER A 186 11.87 -11.33 -1.21
N GLU A 187 13.09 -11.27 -0.68
CA GLU A 187 13.37 -11.60 0.72
C GLU A 187 12.53 -10.75 1.69
N ASP A 188 12.41 -9.44 1.46
CA ASP A 188 11.63 -8.56 2.33
C ASP A 188 10.12 -8.87 2.28
N GLN A 189 9.61 -9.33 1.14
CA GLN A 189 8.24 -9.80 1.01
C GLN A 189 8.02 -11.13 1.75
N LYS A 190 8.96 -12.08 1.66
CA LYS A 190 8.93 -13.35 2.42
C LYS A 190 8.93 -13.09 3.92
N LEU A 191 9.80 -12.20 4.39
CA LEU A 191 9.86 -11.78 5.79
C LEU A 191 8.56 -11.10 6.21
N LEU A 192 8.02 -10.17 5.42
CA LEU A 192 6.74 -9.54 5.73
C LEU A 192 5.61 -10.58 5.84
N LEU A 193 5.58 -11.59 4.95
CA LEU A 193 4.57 -12.64 4.98
C LEU A 193 4.69 -13.56 6.18
N SER A 194 5.89 -13.77 6.74
CA SER A 194 6.06 -14.55 7.96
C SER A 194 5.41 -13.90 9.19
N PHE A 195 5.02 -12.62 9.10
CA PHE A 195 4.19 -11.94 10.10
C PHE A 195 2.91 -12.73 10.43
N ARG A 196 2.37 -13.50 9.47
CA ARG A 196 1.15 -14.27 9.65
C ARG A 196 1.27 -15.38 10.72
N GLU A 197 2.49 -15.73 11.11
CA GLU A 197 2.81 -16.76 12.10
C GLU A 197 2.96 -16.20 13.52
N LEU A 198 2.98 -14.87 13.72
CA LEU A 198 3.23 -14.27 15.05
C LEU A 198 2.01 -14.35 15.97
N GLU A 199 2.15 -14.85 17.19
CA GLU A 199 1.00 -15.18 18.04
C GLU A 199 0.72 -14.17 19.14
N THR A 200 1.74 -13.45 19.58
CA THR A 200 1.67 -12.57 20.74
C THR A 200 2.04 -11.12 20.41
N GLU A 201 1.70 -10.21 21.32
CA GLU A 201 2.14 -8.80 21.22
C GLU A 201 3.66 -8.69 21.26
N ALA A 202 4.31 -9.52 22.08
CA ALA A 202 5.77 -9.56 22.20
C ALA A 202 6.42 -9.98 20.88
N ASP A 203 5.92 -11.05 20.23
CA ASP A 203 6.44 -11.50 18.94
C ASP A 203 6.38 -10.38 17.89
N ILE A 204 5.29 -9.61 17.88
CA ILE A 204 5.12 -8.50 16.94
C ILE A 204 6.07 -7.34 17.25
N LEU A 205 6.28 -7.00 18.53
CA LEU A 205 7.24 -5.98 18.92
C LEU A 205 8.66 -6.38 18.53
N ASP A 206 9.06 -7.63 18.82
CA ASP A 206 10.37 -8.16 18.44
C ASP A 206 10.55 -8.16 16.92
N PHE A 207 9.51 -8.56 16.18
CA PHE A 207 9.49 -8.48 14.72
C PHE A 207 9.66 -7.03 14.22
N MET A 208 8.96 -6.06 14.82
CA MET A 208 9.12 -4.65 14.48
C MET A 208 10.57 -4.17 14.69
N GLN A 209 11.15 -4.47 15.85
CA GLN A 209 12.53 -4.09 16.20
C GLN A 209 13.58 -4.78 15.30
N ALA A 210 13.32 -6.02 14.87
CA ALA A 210 14.24 -6.74 13.99
C ALA A 210 14.22 -6.23 12.54
N HIS A 211 13.08 -5.67 12.08
CA HIS A 211 12.84 -5.41 10.67
C HIS A 211 12.60 -3.93 10.31
N TYR A 212 12.48 -3.00 11.26
CA TYR A 212 12.29 -1.57 10.95
C TYR A 212 13.38 -0.99 10.06
N ILE A 213 14.61 -1.54 10.11
CA ILE A 213 15.72 -1.09 9.27
C ILE A 213 15.42 -1.22 7.77
N TRP A 214 14.63 -2.22 7.35
CA TRP A 214 14.19 -2.32 5.95
C TRP A 214 13.35 -1.10 5.56
N PHE A 215 12.39 -0.74 6.42
CA PHE A 215 11.55 0.43 6.22
C PHE A 215 12.37 1.72 6.23
N GLY A 216 13.25 1.89 7.23
CA GLY A 216 14.10 3.07 7.40
C GLY A 216 15.02 3.30 6.21
N ASN A 217 15.75 2.27 5.77
CA ASN A 217 16.61 2.35 4.59
C ASN A 217 15.80 2.69 3.33
N GLY A 218 14.63 2.09 3.16
CA GLY A 218 13.72 2.43 2.07
C GLY A 218 13.27 3.89 2.12
N LEU A 219 12.94 4.43 3.30
CA LEU A 219 12.48 5.81 3.48
C LEU A 219 13.60 6.79 3.15
N SER A 220 14.81 6.54 3.66
CA SER A 220 15.99 7.34 3.31
C SER A 220 16.26 7.33 1.80
N ALA A 221 16.14 6.17 1.15
CA ALA A 221 16.32 6.05 -0.29
C ALA A 221 15.33 6.89 -1.10
N VAL A 222 14.04 6.85 -0.72
CA VAL A 222 13.00 7.66 -1.36
C VAL A 222 13.25 9.15 -1.14
N ASN A 223 13.63 9.56 0.07
CA ASN A 223 13.93 10.96 0.38
C ASN A 223 15.15 11.48 -0.39
N GLU A 224 16.24 10.70 -0.41
CA GLU A 224 17.44 11.07 -1.17
C GLU A 224 17.19 11.12 -2.67
N LEU A 225 16.37 10.20 -3.22
CA LEU A 225 15.93 10.27 -4.61
C LEU A 225 15.14 11.55 -4.90
N ALA A 226 14.21 11.92 -4.01
CA ALA A 226 13.38 13.11 -4.17
C ALA A 226 14.17 14.43 -4.08
N SER A 227 15.33 14.42 -3.41
CA SER A 227 16.23 15.57 -3.29
C SER A 227 17.34 15.60 -4.34
N ALA A 228 17.46 14.59 -5.18
CA ALA A 228 18.47 14.57 -6.26
C ALA A 228 18.02 15.47 -7.42
N GLU A 229 18.84 16.46 -7.76
CA GLU A 229 18.54 17.45 -8.80
C GLU A 229 19.34 17.19 -10.10
N THR A 230 20.41 16.40 -10.01
CA THR A 230 21.30 16.08 -11.13
C THR A 230 21.34 14.59 -11.45
N ALA A 231 21.69 14.25 -12.70
CA ALA A 231 21.89 12.86 -13.12
C ALA A 231 22.98 12.15 -12.29
N GLN A 232 24.03 12.86 -11.88
CA GLN A 232 25.08 12.31 -11.03
C GLN A 232 24.58 12.00 -9.61
N GLU A 233 23.77 12.88 -9.02
CA GLU A 233 23.16 12.63 -7.72
C GLU A 233 22.21 11.43 -7.78
N LEU A 234 21.38 11.33 -8.82
CA LEU A 234 20.52 10.16 -9.05
C LEU A 234 21.36 8.87 -9.12
N GLN A 235 22.44 8.88 -9.89
CA GLN A 235 23.36 7.74 -10.01
C GLN A 235 23.97 7.36 -8.66
N ASN A 236 24.36 8.35 -7.85
CA ASN A 236 24.94 8.14 -6.53
C ASN A 236 23.92 7.49 -5.57
N VAL A 237 22.67 7.98 -5.55
CA VAL A 237 21.59 7.41 -4.73
C VAL A 237 21.34 5.96 -5.13
N VAL A 238 21.19 5.67 -6.43
CA VAL A 238 20.95 4.30 -6.92
C VAL A 238 22.11 3.38 -6.54
N SER A 239 23.36 3.82 -6.75
CA SER A 239 24.55 3.01 -6.46
C SER A 239 24.67 2.69 -4.97
N LYS A 240 24.40 3.68 -4.10
CA LYS A 240 24.38 3.51 -2.64
C LYS A 240 23.38 2.43 -2.23
N TYR A 241 22.10 2.59 -2.58
CA TYR A 241 21.04 1.73 -2.08
C TYR A 241 20.95 0.36 -2.75
N ARG A 242 21.54 0.18 -3.94
CA ARG A 242 21.71 -1.17 -4.53
C ARG A 242 22.70 -2.03 -3.76
N SER A 243 23.70 -1.41 -3.12
CA SER A 243 24.74 -2.12 -2.36
C SER A 243 24.41 -2.23 -0.87
N LEU A 244 23.52 -1.38 -0.37
CA LEU A 244 23.13 -1.36 1.04
C LEU A 244 22.27 -2.60 1.37
N PRO A 245 22.61 -3.38 2.40
CA PRO A 245 21.77 -4.50 2.83
C PRO A 245 20.43 -3.99 3.39
N LYS A 246 19.42 -4.85 3.34
CA LYS A 246 18.10 -4.57 3.90
C LYS A 246 17.46 -3.31 3.31
N VAL A 247 17.45 -3.19 1.98
CA VAL A 247 16.66 -2.20 1.24
C VAL A 247 15.53 -2.94 0.53
N PRO A 248 14.25 -2.55 0.70
CA PRO A 248 13.13 -3.26 0.09
C PRO A 248 13.31 -3.38 -1.41
N ASN A 249 13.15 -4.59 -1.97
CA ASN A 249 13.45 -4.83 -3.39
C ASN A 249 12.67 -3.91 -4.33
N ARG A 250 11.41 -3.62 -3.97
CA ARG A 250 10.57 -2.65 -4.67
C ARG A 250 11.19 -1.26 -4.75
N VAL A 251 11.84 -0.80 -3.68
CA VAL A 251 12.53 0.51 -3.66
C VAL A 251 13.74 0.45 -4.58
N VAL A 252 14.53 -0.62 -4.55
CA VAL A 252 15.69 -0.79 -5.45
C VAL A 252 15.28 -0.75 -6.92
N ASN A 253 14.21 -1.45 -7.28
CA ASN A 253 13.65 -1.42 -8.64
C ASN A 253 13.16 -0.02 -9.01
N MET A 254 12.41 0.63 -8.11
CA MET A 254 11.93 2.01 -8.30
C MET A 254 13.08 3.00 -8.53
N LEU A 255 14.18 2.91 -7.77
CA LEU A 255 15.37 3.75 -7.97
C LEU A 255 15.97 3.53 -9.37
N THR A 256 16.13 2.26 -9.77
CA THR A 256 16.73 1.87 -11.05
C THR A 256 15.88 2.32 -12.25
N ASP A 257 14.56 2.16 -12.14
CA ASP A 257 13.61 2.60 -13.16
C ASP A 257 13.62 4.12 -13.31
N ASN A 258 13.63 4.86 -12.19
CA ASN A 258 13.67 6.33 -12.22
C ASN A 258 15.00 6.84 -12.78
N LEU A 259 16.13 6.22 -12.43
CA LEU A 259 17.41 6.55 -13.07
C LEU A 259 17.32 6.38 -14.59
N THR A 260 16.84 5.23 -15.06
CA THR A 260 16.71 4.95 -16.50
C THR A 260 15.82 5.98 -17.21
N ARG A 261 14.66 6.30 -16.62
CA ARG A 261 13.66 7.21 -17.22
C ARG A 261 14.06 8.68 -17.15
N LEU A 262 14.73 9.10 -16.07
CA LEU A 262 15.10 10.50 -15.87
C LEU A 262 16.45 10.82 -16.51
N SER A 263 17.41 9.89 -16.52
CA SER A 263 18.70 10.08 -17.21
C SER A 263 18.54 10.25 -18.73
N GLY A 264 17.50 9.68 -19.34
CA GLY A 264 17.15 9.96 -20.74
C GLY A 264 16.62 11.38 -21.00
N ASN A 265 16.13 12.07 -19.96
CA ASN A 265 15.59 13.43 -20.04
C ASN A 265 16.61 14.51 -19.63
N PHE A 266 17.66 14.16 -18.88
CA PHE A 266 18.79 15.06 -18.59
C PHE A 266 19.77 15.08 -19.77
N GLY A 267 19.27 15.46 -20.95
CA GLY A 267 19.99 15.42 -22.21
C GLY A 267 21.48 15.73 -22.04
N TYR A 268 22.31 14.73 -22.39
CA TYR A 268 23.51 15.08 -23.09
C TYR A 268 23.05 15.93 -24.27
N ALA A 269 23.36 17.22 -24.24
CA ALA A 269 23.60 17.91 -25.49
C ALA A 269 24.59 17.00 -26.24
N GLU A 270 24.12 16.39 -27.33
CA GLU A 270 24.99 15.80 -28.32
C GLU A 270 25.96 16.90 -28.71
N SER A 271 27.16 16.85 -28.13
CA SER A 271 28.29 17.61 -28.63
C SER A 271 28.68 16.95 -29.93
N ASP A 272 28.30 17.60 -31.03
CA ASP A 272 28.92 17.59 -32.36
C ASP A 272 29.79 16.37 -32.70
N ILE A 273 29.26 15.48 -33.55
CA ILE A 273 30.00 14.91 -34.70
C ILE A 273 29.06 14.87 -35.91
#